data_AF-A0A1I7NRG8-F1
#
_entry.id   AF-A0A1I7NRG8-F1
#
_cell.length_a   1.000
_cell.length_b   1.000
_cell.length_c   1.000
_cell.angle_alpha   90.00
_cell.angle_beta   90.00
_cell.angle_gamma   90.00
#
_symmetry.space_group_name_H-M   'P 1'
#
loop_
_entity.id
_entity.type
_entity.pdbx_description
1 polymer ?
#
loop_
_entity_poly.entity_id
_entity_poly.type
_entity_poly.pdbx_seq_one_letter_code
_entity_poly.pdbx_strand_id
1 'polypeptide(L)'
;MDFSGKRILVVEDDYYLAHDLCDDLRRHHATVLGPAPTPFYASSLMTHRKIDGAVLDIMLHRDTVYDLADKLLQQGTPVVFASALGNTEIPGRFRDLPHLQKPFSVKDVLGAVEQMVFSPRHHVPAAAGPIGEASASGSRPLMGPVVRAMEKLIQRRLRARDSAH
;
A
#
# COMPACT_ATOMS: atom_id res chain seq x y z
N MET A 1 -19.40 -4.01 -6.95
CA MET A 1 -18.03 -3.88 -7.49
C MET A 1 -17.70 -5.21 -8.17
N ASP A 2 -17.24 -5.15 -9.41
CA ASP A 2 -16.76 -6.30 -10.19
C ASP A 2 -15.48 -5.88 -10.93
N PHE A 3 -14.38 -6.58 -10.66
CA PHE A 3 -13.05 -6.34 -11.22
C PHE A 3 -12.68 -7.38 -12.28
N SER A 4 -13.66 -8.07 -12.87
CA SER A 4 -13.45 -9.04 -13.94
C SER A 4 -12.52 -8.49 -15.04
N GLY A 5 -11.48 -9.25 -15.34
CA GLY A 5 -10.47 -8.89 -16.35
C GLY A 5 -9.44 -7.85 -15.88
N LYS A 6 -9.48 -7.38 -14.63
CA LYS A 6 -8.52 -6.43 -14.05
C LYS A 6 -7.43 -7.17 -13.27
N ARG A 7 -6.18 -6.80 -13.51
CA ARG A 7 -5.02 -7.29 -12.76
C ARG A 7 -4.60 -6.24 -11.73
N ILE A 8 -4.78 -6.55 -10.46
CA ILE A 8 -4.50 -5.61 -9.35
C ILE A 8 -3.27 -6.08 -8.59
N LEU A 9 -2.25 -5.22 -8.50
CA LEU A 9 -1.06 -5.46 -7.68
C LEU A 9 -1.34 -5.00 -6.24
N VAL A 10 -1.01 -5.85 -5.26
CA VAL A 10 -1.12 -5.51 -3.83
C VAL A 10 0.26 -5.64 -3.19
N VAL A 11 0.77 -4.53 -2.67
CA VAL A 11 2.08 -4.43 -2.00
C VAL A 11 1.85 -3.94 -0.58
N GLU A 12 1.95 -4.84 0.38
CA GLU A 12 1.64 -4.65 1.79
C GLU A 12 2.37 -5.73 2.57
N ASP A 13 2.95 -5.35 3.70
CA ASP A 13 3.81 -6.20 4.50
C ASP A 13 3.13 -6.73 5.78
N ASP A 14 2.02 -6.10 6.20
CA ASP A 14 1.12 -6.68 7.18
C ASP A 14 0.39 -7.90 6.57
N TYR A 15 0.74 -9.09 7.04
CA TYR A 15 0.19 -10.35 6.55
C TYR A 15 -1.34 -10.40 6.55
N TYR A 16 -1.98 -9.96 7.64
CA TYR A 16 -3.43 -10.08 7.79
C TYR A 16 -4.14 -9.11 6.85
N LEU A 17 -3.70 -7.85 6.86
CA LEU A 17 -4.28 -6.83 5.99
C LEU A 17 -4.09 -7.18 4.50
N ALA A 18 -2.89 -7.62 4.12
CA ALA A 18 -2.58 -7.96 2.75
C ALA A 18 -3.41 -9.17 2.27
N HIS A 19 -3.59 -10.18 3.13
CA HIS A 19 -4.37 -11.37 2.79
C HIS A 19 -5.86 -11.04 2.67
N ASP A 20 -6.42 -10.32 3.64
CA ASP A 20 -7.83 -9.91 3.62
C ASP A 20 -8.14 -9.06 2.37
N LEU A 21 -7.27 -8.10 2.04
CA LEU A 21 -7.42 -7.29 0.84
C LEU A 21 -7.32 -8.11 -0.45
N CYS A 22 -6.36 -9.04 -0.54
CA CYS A 22 -6.22 -9.90 -1.71
C CYS A 22 -7.44 -10.82 -1.88
N ASP A 23 -7.95 -11.38 -0.80
CA ASP A 23 -9.11 -12.27 -0.83
C ASP A 23 -10.38 -11.52 -1.23
N ASP A 24 -10.60 -10.32 -0.70
CA ASP A 24 -11.73 -9.49 -1.11
C ASP A 24 -11.65 -9.08 -2.58
N LEU A 25 -10.48 -8.67 -3.08
CA LEU A 25 -10.29 -8.39 -4.51
C LEU A 25 -10.59 -9.62 -5.38
N ARG A 26 -10.17 -10.82 -4.97
CA ARG A 26 -10.49 -12.08 -5.68
C ARG A 26 -11.97 -12.43 -5.62
N ARG A 27 -12.63 -12.22 -4.49
CA ARG A 27 -14.10 -12.39 -4.35
C ARG A 27 -14.86 -11.47 -5.29
N HIS A 28 -14.28 -10.32 -5.63
CA HIS A 28 -14.77 -9.39 -6.66
C HIS A 28 -14.15 -9.64 -8.05
N HIS A 29 -13.68 -10.85 -8.34
CA HIS A 29 -13.21 -11.31 -9.66
C HIS A 29 -11.94 -10.63 -10.22
N ALA A 30 -11.19 -9.90 -9.38
CA ALA A 30 -9.88 -9.40 -9.78
C ALA A 30 -8.86 -10.55 -9.92
N THR A 31 -7.97 -10.42 -10.89
CA THR A 31 -6.73 -11.21 -10.89
C THR A 31 -5.70 -10.51 -10.01
N VAL A 32 -5.49 -11.00 -8.79
CA VAL A 32 -4.59 -10.36 -7.83
C VAL A 32 -3.14 -10.81 -8.01
N LEU A 33 -2.24 -9.84 -8.19
CA LEU A 33 -0.80 -10.02 -8.15
C LEU A 33 -0.32 -9.62 -6.75
N GLY A 34 -0.12 -10.59 -5.87
CA GLY A 34 0.23 -10.35 -4.47
C GLY A 34 -0.41 -11.37 -3.52
N PRO A 35 -0.28 -11.17 -2.19
CA PRO A 35 0.34 -9.99 -1.56
C PRO A 35 1.86 -9.98 -1.74
N ALA A 36 2.42 -8.78 -1.91
CA ALA A 36 3.86 -8.57 -2.00
C ALA A 36 4.38 -7.82 -0.77
N PRO A 37 5.18 -8.46 0.10
CA PRO A 37 5.65 -7.82 1.33
C PRO A 37 6.81 -6.85 1.12
N THR A 38 7.41 -6.82 -0.08
CA THR A 38 8.55 -5.95 -0.40
C THR A 38 8.47 -5.43 -1.84
N PRO A 39 9.10 -4.28 -2.14
CA PRO A 39 9.20 -3.77 -3.52
C PRO A 39 9.90 -4.74 -4.48
N PHE A 40 10.87 -5.51 -3.97
CA PHE A 40 11.58 -6.52 -4.75
C PHE A 40 10.66 -7.67 -5.19
N TYR A 41 9.87 -8.20 -4.25
CA TYR A 41 8.91 -9.25 -4.57
C TYR A 41 7.82 -8.73 -5.52
N ALA A 42 7.31 -7.53 -5.27
CA ALA A 42 6.36 -6.87 -6.16
C ALA A 42 6.91 -6.76 -7.59
N SER A 43 8.13 -6.23 -7.75
CA SER A 43 8.80 -6.11 -9.06
C SER A 43 8.89 -7.45 -9.79
N SER A 44 9.17 -8.54 -9.08
CA SER A 44 9.22 -9.89 -9.66
C SER A 44 7.86 -10.33 -10.21
N LEU A 45 6.75 -9.97 -9.55
CA LEU A 45 5.38 -10.26 -10.00
C LEU A 45 4.95 -9.44 -11.23
N MET A 46 5.56 -8.26 -11.45
CA MET A 46 5.22 -7.39 -12.59
C MET A 46 5.78 -7.91 -13.92
N THR A 47 6.79 -8.79 -13.88
CA THR A 47 7.54 -9.23 -15.06
C THR A 47 6.60 -9.84 -16.11
N HIS A 48 6.55 -9.24 -17.31
CA HIS A 48 5.71 -9.62 -18.45
C HIS A 48 4.18 -9.59 -18.19
N ARG A 49 3.71 -8.87 -17.17
CA ARG A 49 2.27 -8.76 -16.86
C ARG A 49 1.81 -7.31 -16.98
N LYS A 50 0.68 -7.10 -17.64
CA LYS A 50 -0.04 -5.82 -17.57
C LYS A 50 -0.67 -5.67 -16.19
N ILE A 51 -0.58 -4.50 -15.60
CA ILE A 51 -1.21 -4.17 -14.32
C ILE A 51 -2.24 -3.08 -14.60
N ASP A 52 -3.47 -3.29 -14.14
CA ASP A 52 -4.57 -2.35 -14.37
C ASP A 52 -4.74 -1.38 -13.19
N GLY A 53 -4.16 -1.70 -12.04
CA GLY A 53 -4.06 -0.82 -10.88
C GLY A 53 -3.20 -1.42 -9.77
N ALA A 54 -2.67 -0.59 -8.87
CA ALA A 54 -1.87 -1.03 -7.74
C ALA A 54 -2.27 -0.37 -6.42
N VAL A 55 -2.32 -1.17 -5.35
CA VAL A 55 -2.45 -0.71 -3.97
C VAL A 55 -1.10 -0.90 -3.29
N LEU A 56 -0.53 0.19 -2.77
CA LEU A 56 0.81 0.20 -2.20
C LEU A 56 0.79 0.77 -0.78
N ASP A 57 1.26 0.03 0.22
CA ASP A 57 1.77 0.65 1.44
C ASP A 57 3.10 1.35 1.11
N ILE A 58 3.28 2.56 1.65
CA ILE A 58 4.48 3.38 1.47
C ILE A 58 5.66 2.78 2.23
N MET A 59 5.43 2.33 3.47
CA MET A 59 6.48 1.83 4.36
C MET A 59 6.38 0.31 4.46
N LEU A 60 7.34 -0.40 3.88
CA LEU A 60 7.38 -1.86 3.85
C LEU A 60 8.62 -2.32 4.62
N HIS A 61 8.45 -2.81 5.84
CA HIS A 61 9.55 -3.12 6.77
C HIS A 61 10.52 -1.94 6.98
N ARG A 62 11.63 -1.91 6.25
CA ARG A 62 12.68 -0.87 6.29
C ARG A 62 12.84 -0.12 4.97
N ASP A 63 12.06 -0.49 3.97
CA ASP A 63 12.12 0.06 2.62
C ASP A 63 10.88 0.92 2.33
N THR A 64 10.99 1.76 1.30
CA THR A 64 9.85 2.54 0.80
C THR A 64 9.42 2.04 -0.57
N VAL A 65 8.14 2.24 -0.91
CA VAL A 65 7.58 1.78 -2.18
C VAL A 65 7.77 2.79 -3.33
N TYR A 66 8.40 3.94 -3.09
CA TYR A 66 8.40 5.07 -4.03
C TYR A 66 9.02 4.74 -5.39
N ASP A 67 10.13 4.01 -5.43
CA ASP A 67 10.76 3.61 -6.71
C ASP A 67 9.88 2.65 -7.50
N LEU A 68 9.09 1.82 -6.81
CA LEU A 68 8.09 0.96 -7.44
C LEU A 68 6.91 1.77 -7.96
N ALA A 69 6.45 2.75 -7.18
CA ALA A 69 5.37 3.66 -7.59
C ALA A 69 5.74 4.45 -8.85
N ASP A 70 6.95 5.01 -8.91
CA ASP A 70 7.46 5.69 -10.11
C ASP A 70 7.43 4.77 -11.34
N LYS A 71 7.91 3.53 -11.21
CA LYS A 71 7.90 2.54 -12.31
C LYS A 71 6.48 2.24 -12.79
N LEU A 72 5.54 2.02 -11.87
CA LEU A 72 4.14 1.75 -12.19
C LEU A 72 3.50 2.93 -12.95
N LEU A 73 3.72 4.16 -12.46
CA LEU A 73 3.19 5.37 -13.08
C LEU A 73 3.80 5.63 -14.47
N GLN A 74 5.10 5.40 -14.65
CA GLN A 74 5.77 5.48 -15.96
C GLN A 74 5.20 4.46 -16.96
N GLN A 75 4.73 3.30 -16.48
CA GLN A 75 4.02 2.30 -17.29
C GLN A 75 2.54 2.64 -17.53
N GLY A 76 2.05 3.77 -17.01
CA GLY A 76 0.66 4.19 -17.09
C GLY A 76 -0.27 3.36 -16.20
N THR A 77 0.27 2.67 -15.20
CA THR A 77 -0.51 1.95 -14.19
C THR A 77 -0.92 2.93 -13.09
N PRO A 78 -2.22 3.13 -12.85
CA PRO A 78 -2.65 4.00 -11.77
C PRO A 78 -2.39 3.35 -10.40
N VAL A 79 -2.11 4.19 -9.40
CA VAL A 79 -1.68 3.78 -8.05
C VAL A 79 -2.55 4.46 -7.00
N VAL A 80 -2.91 3.71 -5.95
CA VAL A 80 -3.41 4.24 -4.68
C VAL A 80 -2.42 3.88 -3.57
N PHE A 81 -2.07 4.87 -2.75
CA PHE A 81 -1.34 4.62 -1.51
C PHE A 81 -2.31 4.28 -0.39
N ALA A 82 -1.96 3.26 0.41
CA ALA A 82 -2.73 2.81 1.55
C ALA A 82 -1.78 2.61 2.74
N SER A 83 -1.47 3.69 3.46
CA SER A 83 -0.35 3.72 4.42
C SER A 83 -0.71 4.38 5.74
N ALA A 84 0.04 4.10 6.81
CA ALA A 84 -0.07 4.85 8.06
C ALA A 84 0.50 6.27 7.97
N LEU A 85 1.35 6.53 6.97
CA LEU A 85 2.00 7.80 6.74
C LEU A 85 0.98 8.90 6.39
N GLY A 86 1.14 10.13 6.88
CA GLY A 86 0.25 11.24 6.54
C GLY A 86 0.59 11.92 5.20
N ASN A 87 -0.36 12.61 4.58
CA ASN A 87 -0.16 13.32 3.31
C ASN A 87 1.00 14.34 3.32
N THR A 88 1.30 14.94 4.48
CA THR A 88 2.38 15.92 4.63
C THR A 88 3.78 15.31 4.50
N GLU A 89 3.90 14.01 4.76
CA GLU A 89 5.16 13.27 4.72
C GLU A 89 5.40 12.66 3.32
N ILE A 90 4.37 12.62 2.47
CA ILE A 90 4.47 12.13 1.10
C ILE A 90 5.21 13.16 0.23
N PRO A 91 6.26 12.74 -0.52
CA PRO A 91 6.96 13.60 -1.47
C PRO A 91 6.00 14.28 -2.46
N GLY A 92 6.29 15.54 -2.80
CA GLY A 92 5.39 16.37 -3.63
C GLY A 92 4.97 15.70 -4.95
N ARG A 93 5.85 14.92 -5.59
CA ARG A 93 5.58 14.19 -6.83
C ARG A 93 4.46 13.14 -6.75
N PHE A 94 4.10 12.70 -5.55
CA PHE A 94 3.02 11.74 -5.34
C PHE A 94 1.83 12.31 -4.58
N ARG A 95 1.85 13.61 -4.27
CA ARG A 95 0.84 14.23 -3.39
C ARG A 95 -0.56 14.25 -3.99
N ASP A 96 -0.65 14.20 -5.32
CA ASP A 96 -1.90 14.18 -6.07
C ASP A 96 -2.45 12.75 -6.30
N LEU A 97 -1.70 11.72 -5.89
CA LEU A 97 -2.20 10.35 -5.96
C LEU A 97 -3.27 10.11 -4.88
N PRO A 98 -4.27 9.26 -5.16
CA PRO A 98 -5.18 8.77 -4.13
C PRO A 98 -4.39 8.17 -2.95
N HIS A 99 -4.72 8.61 -1.74
CA HIS A 99 -4.07 8.15 -0.51
C HIS A 99 -5.12 7.87 0.57
N LEU A 100 -5.10 6.63 1.09
CA LEU A 100 -5.88 6.18 2.24
C LEU A 100 -4.95 6.07 3.43
N GLN A 101 -5.13 6.96 4.40
CA GLN A 101 -4.35 6.91 5.64
C GLN A 101 -4.94 5.85 6.60
N LYS A 102 -4.11 4.93 7.09
CA LYS A 102 -4.50 3.97 8.14
C LYS A 102 -4.90 4.76 9.41
N PRO A 103 -5.98 4.36 10.11
CA PRO A 103 -6.77 3.15 9.90
C PRO A 103 -7.82 3.33 8.78
N PHE A 104 -7.92 2.31 7.92
CA PHE A 104 -8.98 2.15 6.91
C PHE A 104 -9.53 0.72 6.98
N SER A 105 -10.70 0.51 6.39
CA SER A 105 -11.24 -0.83 6.15
C SER A 105 -10.85 -1.34 4.76
N VAL A 106 -10.88 -2.66 4.55
CA VAL A 106 -10.68 -3.25 3.21
C VAL A 106 -11.69 -2.69 2.21
N LYS A 107 -12.92 -2.40 2.64
CA LYS A 107 -13.97 -1.78 1.82
C LYS A 107 -13.57 -0.39 1.31
N ASP A 108 -12.86 0.40 2.11
CA ASP A 108 -12.37 1.73 1.69
C ASP A 108 -11.33 1.58 0.56
N VAL A 109 -10.45 0.58 0.69
CA VAL A 109 -9.45 0.25 -0.35
C VAL A 109 -10.14 -0.21 -1.63
N LEU A 110 -11.15 -1.10 -1.55
CA LEU A 110 -11.90 -1.54 -2.73
C LEU A 110 -12.58 -0.38 -3.45
N GLY A 111 -13.17 0.57 -2.70
CA GLY A 111 -13.77 1.77 -3.28
C GLY A 111 -12.75 2.65 -4.00
N ALA A 112 -11.55 2.83 -3.43
CA ALA A 112 -10.47 3.57 -4.08
C ALA A 112 -9.96 2.84 -5.33
N VAL A 113 -9.83 1.51 -5.30
CA VAL A 113 -9.46 0.69 -6.46
C VAL A 113 -10.51 0.80 -7.56
N GLU A 114 -11.80 0.77 -7.22
CA GLU A 114 -12.88 0.96 -8.19
C GLU A 114 -12.79 2.31 -8.90
N GLN A 115 -12.65 3.40 -8.12
CA GLN A 115 -12.46 4.74 -8.69
C GLN A 115 -11.21 4.81 -9.58
N MET A 116 -10.10 4.23 -9.14
CA MET A 116 -8.82 4.22 -9.85
C MET A 116 -8.88 3.46 -11.18
N VAL A 117 -9.55 2.30 -11.22
CA VAL A 117 -9.56 1.38 -12.37
C VAL A 117 -10.65 1.72 -13.38
N PHE A 118 -11.72 2.41 -12.96
CA PHE A 118 -12.89 2.71 -13.79
C PHE A 118 -13.14 4.20 -14.07
N SER A 119 -12.38 5.13 -13.49
CA SER A 119 -12.47 6.54 -13.89
C SER A 119 -11.90 6.78 -15.29
N PRO A 120 -12.49 7.68 -16.10
CA PRO A 120 -11.86 8.16 -17.33
C PRO A 120 -10.53 8.82 -16.96
N ARG A 121 -9.45 8.35 -17.60
CA ARG A 121 -8.05 8.75 -17.34
C ARG A 121 -7.91 10.27 -17.28
N HIS A 122 -7.86 10.85 -16.09
CA HIS A 122 -7.37 12.22 -15.88
C HIS A 122 -5.85 12.13 -15.65
N HIS A 123 -5.12 12.53 -16.68
CA HIS A 123 -3.73 13.00 -16.73
C HIS A 123 -2.79 12.67 -15.55
N VAL A 124 -1.73 11.90 -15.81
CA VAL A 124 -0.53 11.83 -14.97
C VAL A 124 0.31 13.08 -15.23
N PRO A 125 0.77 13.84 -14.22
CA PRO A 125 1.71 14.93 -14.47
C PRO A 125 3.03 14.38 -15.01
N ALA A 126 3.53 15.02 -16.07
CA ALA A 126 4.78 14.66 -16.73
C ALA A 126 5.96 14.64 -15.75
N ALA A 127 6.81 13.62 -15.91
CA ALA A 127 8.00 13.32 -15.12
C ALA A 127 8.78 14.56 -14.65
N ALA A 128 8.93 14.72 -13.33
CA ALA A 128 10.02 15.50 -12.77
C ALA A 128 11.31 14.66 -12.88
N GLY A 129 12.34 15.24 -13.51
CA GLY A 129 13.60 14.59 -13.88
C GLY A 129 14.46 14.08 -12.72
N PRO A 130 15.66 13.54 -13.02
CA PRO A 130 16.47 12.85 -12.03
C PRO A 130 17.07 13.87 -11.07
N ILE A 131 16.86 13.66 -9.77
CA ILE A 131 17.64 14.32 -8.74
C ILE A 131 18.42 13.27 -7.96
N GLY A 132 19.74 13.39 -8.08
CA GLY A 132 20.74 12.46 -7.58
C GLY A 132 20.97 12.55 -6.06
N GLU A 133 21.53 11.43 -5.59
CA GLU A 133 22.50 11.22 -4.51
C GLU A 133 22.43 12.05 -3.20
N ALA A 134 22.16 11.28 -2.15
CA ALA A 134 22.96 11.12 -0.93
C ALA A 134 23.02 12.24 0.12
N SER A 135 22.56 11.88 1.33
CA SER A 135 23.44 11.94 2.52
C SER A 135 22.91 11.09 3.67
N ALA A 136 23.78 10.19 4.13
CA ALA A 136 23.66 9.49 5.40
C ALA A 136 23.91 10.46 6.56
N SER A 137 23.14 10.35 7.65
CA SER A 137 23.61 10.67 9.00
C SER A 137 22.57 10.28 10.06
N GLY A 138 23.04 9.62 11.13
CA GLY A 138 22.41 9.74 12.45
C GLY A 138 21.59 8.54 12.93
N SER A 139 22.26 7.59 13.58
CA SER A 139 21.64 6.57 14.42
C SER A 139 20.79 7.17 15.54
N ARG A 140 19.58 6.62 15.76
CA ARG A 140 18.97 6.39 17.08
C ARG A 140 17.67 5.56 16.94
N PRO A 141 17.46 4.48 17.73
CA PRO A 141 16.21 3.73 17.66
C PRO A 141 15.13 4.48 18.45
N LEU A 142 14.11 5.00 17.76
CA LEU A 142 12.90 5.49 18.42
C LEU A 142 11.92 4.31 18.60
N MET A 143 12.05 3.61 19.73
CA MET A 143 11.01 2.72 20.23
C MET A 143 9.86 3.59 20.77
N GLY A 144 9.01 4.04 19.86
CA GLY A 144 7.98 5.05 20.10
C GLY A 144 6.79 4.58 20.95
N PRO A 145 5.93 5.52 21.39
CA PRO A 145 4.75 5.27 22.23
C PRO A 145 3.73 4.28 21.65
N VAL A 146 3.75 4.07 20.33
CA VAL A 146 2.77 3.28 19.59
C VAL A 146 2.89 1.79 19.91
N VAL A 147 4.11 1.24 20.02
CA VAL A 147 4.31 -0.17 20.42
C VAL A 147 3.79 -0.40 21.84
N ARG A 148 3.99 0.56 22.75
CA ARG A 148 3.48 0.50 24.13
C ARG A 148 1.95 0.58 24.18
N ALA A 149 1.31 1.26 23.24
CA ALA A 149 -0.15 1.31 23.13
C ALA A 149 -0.71 -0.01 22.57
N MET A 150 -0.04 -0.62 21.59
CA MET A 150 -0.43 -1.90 21.01
C MET A 150 -0.25 -3.07 21.99
N GLU A 151 0.86 -3.14 22.72
CA GLU A 151 1.07 -4.14 23.78
C GLU A 151 -0.02 -4.06 24.87
N LYS A 152 -0.41 -2.83 25.26
CA LYS A 152 -1.51 -2.63 26.21
C LYS A 152 -2.86 -3.11 25.67
N LEU A 153 -3.12 -2.96 24.38
CA LEU A 153 -4.38 -3.40 23.77
C LEU A 153 -4.44 -4.93 23.65
N ILE A 154 -3.32 -5.56 23.28
CA ILE A 154 -3.19 -7.02 23.18
C ILE A 154 -3.31 -7.65 24.58
N GLN A 155 -2.62 -7.12 25.59
CA GLN A 155 -2.73 -7.64 26.97
C GLN A 155 -4.14 -7.47 27.57
N ARG A 156 -4.85 -6.39 27.23
CA ARG A 156 -6.25 -6.19 27.67
C ARG A 156 -7.18 -7.24 27.08
N ARG A 157 -7.01 -7.61 25.81
CA ARG A 157 -7.82 -8.67 25.17
C ARG A 157 -7.51 -10.07 25.72
N LEU A 158 -6.25 -10.35 26.05
CA LEU A 158 -5.87 -11.63 26.66
C LEU A 158 -6.47 -11.78 28.07
N ARG A 159 -6.39 -10.76 28.93
CA ARG A 159 -6.98 -10.80 30.28
C ARG A 159 -8.51 -10.90 30.30
N ALA A 160 -9.18 -10.27 29.32
CA ALA A 160 -10.64 -10.37 29.18
C ALA A 160 -11.10 -11.78 28.79
N ARG A 161 -10.23 -12.59 28.18
CA ARG A 161 -10.51 -13.98 27.80
C ARG A 161 -10.33 -14.95 28.98
N ASP A 162 -9.40 -14.67 29.88
CA ASP A 162 -9.13 -15.51 31.07
C ASP A 162 -10.12 -15.27 32.22
N SER A 163 -10.90 -14.19 32.20
CA SER A 163 -11.94 -13.90 33.22
C SER A 163 -13.32 -14.45 32.86
N ALA A 164 -13.42 -15.22 31.76
CA ALA A 164 -14.65 -15.85 31.26
C ALA A 164 -14.64 -17.38 31.43
N HIS A 165 -13.89 -17.89 32.41
CA HIS A 165 -13.91 -19.28 32.88
C HIS A 165 -14.15 -19.34 34.38
#